data_AF-A0A6A6ZX68-F1
#
_entry.id   AF-A0A6A6ZX68-F1
#
_cell.length_a   1.000
_cell.length_b   1.000
_cell.length_c   1.000
_cell.angle_alpha   90.00
_cell.angle_beta   90.00
_cell.angle_gamma   90.00
#
_symmetry.space_group_name_H-M   'P 1'
#
loop_
_entity.id
_entity.type
_entity.pdbx_description
1 polymer ?
#
loop_
_entity_poly.entity_id
_entity_poly.type
_entity_poly.pdbx_seq_one_letter_code
_entity_poly.pdbx_strand_id
1 'polypeptide(L)'
;PWLINDWEVLFGLMGLANDHQWTHTPFHAYPSVYKAWHQHNRPWQKRLLAMGIIPLAIHDGGVETYRVKYHGFGFKKWFLYVKWPTYLQGKRRACFEFLIPHPNHDEKRKRFLESIIENRKSSSAEHSYGVAVRYSPPDQGQIFYSLLNPPPTQGKPFEVGAQSALEPLLPFKRDKVIKRGYGERCNSLTFYMREFDPSRVPLLQKSDTILVRIEAKHFGEEQLDRFVFHLGQDADLDVEWVESHAREAALLELESCGLPRDGLRPFALSVPDRYR
;
A
#
# COMPACT_ATOMS: atom_id res chain seq x y z
N PRO A 1 -2.04 -14.70 -14.04
CA PRO A 1 -1.20 -15.02 -12.85
C PRO A 1 0.25 -14.70 -13.21
N TRP A 2 1.07 -14.28 -12.24
CA TRP A 2 2.51 -14.08 -12.45
C TRP A 2 3.22 -15.28 -11.83
N LEU A 3 3.35 -16.36 -12.60
CA LEU A 3 3.96 -17.63 -12.16
C LEU A 3 5.50 -17.55 -12.14
N ILE A 4 6.02 -16.41 -11.70
CA ILE A 4 7.43 -16.07 -11.73
C ILE A 4 8.14 -16.60 -10.48
N ASN A 5 9.42 -16.92 -10.63
CA ASN A 5 10.30 -17.33 -9.52
C ASN A 5 11.52 -16.40 -9.35
N ASP A 6 11.53 -15.27 -10.06
CA ASP A 6 12.61 -14.29 -10.07
C ASP A 6 12.13 -12.97 -9.45
N TRP A 7 12.91 -12.43 -8.52
CA TRP A 7 12.59 -11.18 -7.82
C TRP A 7 12.72 -9.97 -8.72
N GLU A 8 13.75 -9.92 -9.56
CA GLU A 8 13.97 -8.83 -10.51
C GLU A 8 12.76 -8.65 -11.42
N VAL A 9 12.25 -9.77 -11.93
CA VAL A 9 11.03 -9.84 -12.73
C VAL A 9 9.82 -9.36 -11.91
N LEU A 10 9.66 -9.79 -10.65
CA LEU A 10 8.55 -9.34 -9.80
C LEU A 10 8.56 -7.84 -9.60
N PHE A 11 9.71 -7.26 -9.25
CA PHE A 11 9.86 -5.83 -9.04
C PHE A 11 9.60 -5.05 -10.33
N GLY A 12 10.09 -5.54 -11.47
CA GLY A 12 9.80 -4.96 -12.77
C GLY A 12 8.31 -4.98 -13.13
N LEU A 13 7.63 -6.11 -12.90
CA LEU A 13 6.19 -6.23 -13.14
C LEU A 13 5.37 -5.32 -12.22
N MET A 14 5.78 -5.16 -10.96
CA MET A 14 5.15 -4.20 -10.03
C MET A 14 5.35 -2.76 -10.49
N GLY A 15 6.54 -2.41 -10.99
CA GLY A 15 6.81 -1.11 -11.59
C GLY A 15 5.93 -0.84 -12.81
N LEU A 16 5.93 -1.77 -13.77
CA LEU A 16 5.10 -1.69 -14.98
C LEU A 16 3.59 -1.61 -14.66
N ALA A 17 3.13 -2.39 -13.68
CA ALA A 17 1.73 -2.38 -13.28
C ALA A 17 1.28 -1.01 -12.76
N ASN A 18 2.10 -0.36 -11.94
CA ASN A 18 1.81 0.96 -11.41
C ASN A 18 2.05 2.08 -12.44
N ASP A 19 3.05 1.98 -13.31
CA ASP A 19 3.31 2.97 -14.36
C ASP A 19 2.16 3.05 -15.38
N HIS A 20 1.56 1.90 -15.73
CA HIS A 20 0.62 1.81 -16.87
C HIS A 20 -0.82 1.46 -16.48
N GLN A 21 -1.18 1.45 -15.19
CA GLN A 21 -2.45 0.91 -14.69
C GLN A 21 -2.72 -0.51 -15.24
N TRP A 22 -1.67 -1.31 -15.38
CA TRP A 22 -1.79 -2.56 -16.11
C TRP A 22 -2.76 -3.49 -15.38
N THR A 23 -3.87 -3.82 -16.03
CA THR A 23 -4.98 -4.53 -15.40
C THR A 23 -4.71 -6.02 -15.24
N HIS A 24 -3.66 -6.56 -15.84
CA HIS A 24 -3.28 -7.98 -15.77
C HIS A 24 -2.33 -8.31 -14.60
N THR A 25 -2.39 -7.52 -13.52
CA THR A 25 -1.70 -7.81 -12.26
C THR A 25 -2.51 -8.75 -11.35
N PRO A 26 -1.86 -9.66 -10.60
CA PRO A 26 -2.53 -10.48 -9.59
C PRO A 26 -2.90 -9.69 -8.33
N PHE A 27 -2.45 -8.44 -8.19
CA PHE A 27 -2.79 -7.58 -7.06
C PHE A 27 -4.09 -6.81 -7.30
N HIS A 28 -4.77 -6.45 -6.21
CA HIS A 28 -5.80 -5.42 -6.26
C HIS A 28 -5.17 -4.10 -6.64
N ALA A 29 -5.72 -3.45 -7.68
CA ALA A 29 -5.30 -2.09 -8.01
C ALA A 29 -5.84 -1.14 -6.95
N TYR A 30 -4.96 -0.63 -6.08
CA TYR A 30 -5.32 0.42 -5.13
C TYR A 30 -5.15 1.79 -5.81
N PRO A 31 -6.25 2.52 -6.09
CA PRO A 31 -6.16 3.79 -6.81
C PRO A 31 -5.27 4.82 -6.12
N SER A 32 -5.13 4.72 -4.80
CA SER A 32 -4.28 5.61 -4.01
C SER A 32 -2.79 5.36 -4.22
N VAL A 33 -2.37 4.09 -4.39
CA VAL A 33 -0.98 3.75 -4.73
C VAL A 33 -0.65 4.34 -6.10
N TYR A 34 -1.49 4.06 -7.10
CA TYR A 34 -1.33 4.67 -8.43
C TYR A 34 -1.29 6.20 -8.39
N LYS A 35 -2.23 6.84 -7.68
CA LYS A 35 -2.27 8.31 -7.56
C LYS A 35 -0.97 8.86 -6.98
N ALA A 36 -0.45 8.25 -5.92
CA ALA A 36 0.80 8.65 -5.29
C ALA A 36 2.02 8.35 -6.18
N TRP A 37 2.02 7.23 -6.90
CA TRP A 37 3.08 6.81 -7.83
C TRP A 37 3.34 7.82 -8.96
N HIS A 38 2.28 8.50 -9.43
CA HIS A 38 2.35 9.47 -10.54
C HIS A 38 2.42 10.93 -10.08
N GLN A 39 2.53 11.20 -8.78
CA GLN A 39 2.76 12.55 -8.26
C GLN A 39 4.22 12.94 -8.46
N HIS A 40 4.48 13.93 -9.32
CA HIS A 40 5.84 14.40 -9.64
C HIS A 40 6.66 14.79 -8.41
N ASN A 41 6.02 15.33 -7.38
CA ASN A 41 6.65 15.74 -6.12
C ASN A 41 6.73 14.61 -5.07
N ARG A 42 6.43 13.36 -5.43
CA ARG A 42 6.38 12.20 -4.52
C ARG A 42 7.06 10.96 -5.12
N PRO A 43 8.39 10.99 -5.34
CA PRO A 43 9.12 9.90 -5.98
C PRO A 43 9.33 8.67 -5.06
N TRP A 44 8.84 8.72 -3.82
CA TRP A 44 9.23 7.80 -2.75
C TRP A 44 8.82 6.36 -3.02
N GLN A 45 7.65 6.11 -3.61
CA GLN A 45 7.18 4.76 -3.89
C GLN A 45 8.05 4.02 -4.91
N LYS A 46 8.47 4.70 -5.97
CA LYS A 46 9.40 4.16 -6.98
C LYS A 46 10.72 3.78 -6.34
N ARG A 47 11.25 4.67 -5.49
CA ARG A 47 12.51 4.46 -4.78
C ARG A 47 12.43 3.34 -3.75
N LEU A 48 11.33 3.26 -3.00
CA LEU A 48 11.05 2.16 -2.09
C LEU A 48 11.00 0.82 -2.84
N LEU A 49 10.34 0.77 -3.99
CA LEU A 49 10.30 -0.43 -4.82
C LEU A 49 11.72 -0.86 -5.25
N ALA A 50 12.55 0.10 -5.67
CA ALA A 50 13.93 -0.15 -6.05
C ALA A 50 14.82 -0.62 -4.86
N MET A 51 14.47 -0.22 -3.63
CA MET A 51 15.08 -0.70 -2.37
C MET A 51 14.52 -2.06 -1.89
N GLY A 52 13.69 -2.72 -2.70
CA GLY A 52 13.10 -4.02 -2.35
C GLY A 52 11.86 -3.94 -1.48
N ILE A 53 11.25 -2.75 -1.29
CA ILE A 53 10.04 -2.55 -0.49
C ILE A 53 8.84 -2.39 -1.43
N ILE A 54 7.89 -3.33 -1.39
CA ILE A 54 6.75 -3.35 -2.30
C ILE A 54 5.56 -2.59 -1.68
N PRO A 55 5.14 -1.43 -2.22
CA PRO A 55 3.97 -0.70 -1.74
C PRO A 55 2.69 -1.50 -2.05
N LEU A 56 1.80 -1.66 -1.07
CA LEU A 56 0.54 -2.39 -1.23
C LEU A 56 -0.68 -1.47 -1.12
N ALA A 57 -0.70 -0.59 -0.12
CA ALA A 57 -1.76 0.39 0.03
C ALA A 57 -1.24 1.68 0.68
N ILE A 58 -1.74 2.83 0.24
CA ILE A 58 -1.40 4.13 0.83
C ILE A 58 -2.63 5.01 1.00
N HIS A 59 -2.67 5.77 2.08
CA HIS A 59 -3.69 6.77 2.38
C HIS A 59 -3.00 7.94 3.08
N ASP A 60 -3.11 9.15 2.54
CA ASP A 60 -2.38 10.32 3.08
C ASP A 60 -3.02 10.93 4.31
N GLY A 61 -4.11 10.38 4.82
CA GLY A 61 -4.86 11.02 5.90
C GLY A 61 -5.68 12.20 5.39
N GLY A 62 -5.92 13.18 6.26
CA GLY A 62 -6.56 14.45 5.92
C GLY A 62 -8.09 14.39 5.80
N VAL A 63 -8.64 15.52 5.34
CA VAL A 63 -10.06 15.69 5.05
C VAL A 63 -10.26 15.59 3.54
N GLU A 64 -11.12 14.67 3.10
CA GLU A 64 -11.45 14.52 1.68
C GLU A 64 -12.96 14.36 1.52
N THR A 65 -13.50 14.99 0.48
CA THR A 65 -14.86 14.72 0.00
C THR A 65 -14.75 13.92 -1.28
N TYR A 66 -15.35 12.73 -1.30
CA TYR A 66 -15.33 11.86 -2.47
C TYR A 66 -16.66 11.12 -2.65
N ARG A 67 -16.93 10.75 -3.91
CA ARG A 67 -18.14 9.99 -4.27
C ARG A 67 -17.89 8.51 -4.08
N VAL A 68 -18.60 7.90 -3.13
CA VAL A 68 -18.58 6.45 -2.90
C VAL A 68 -19.48 5.78 -3.92
N LYS A 69 -18.87 5.11 -4.91
CA LYS A 69 -19.60 4.33 -5.90
C LYS A 69 -20.00 2.97 -5.31
N TYR A 70 -21.13 2.92 -4.62
CA TYR A 70 -21.86 1.65 -4.48
C TYR A 70 -22.61 1.43 -5.80
N HIS A 71 -22.13 0.54 -6.66
CA HIS A 71 -22.96 0.01 -7.75
C HIS A 71 -23.37 -1.38 -7.31
N GLY A 72 -24.65 -1.55 -7.04
CA GLY A 72 -25.19 -2.83 -6.63
C GLY A 72 -26.70 -2.81 -6.70
N PHE A 73 -27.26 -3.70 -7.51
CA PHE A 73 -28.65 -4.11 -7.40
C PHE A 73 -28.72 -5.10 -6.24
N GLY A 74 -29.55 -4.78 -5.25
CA GLY A 74 -29.83 -5.70 -4.15
C GLY A 74 -31.28 -6.14 -4.21
N PHE A 75 -31.52 -7.44 -4.05
CA PHE A 75 -32.85 -7.96 -3.74
C PHE A 75 -32.96 -8.10 -2.23
N LYS A 76 -33.89 -7.36 -1.61
CA LYS A 76 -34.29 -7.64 -0.23
C LYS A 76 -35.70 -8.20 -0.25
N LYS A 77 -35.79 -9.53 -0.11
CA LYS A 77 -36.99 -10.40 -0.08
C LYS A 77 -38.01 -10.30 -1.23
N TRP A 78 -38.28 -9.13 -1.83
CA TRP A 78 -39.11 -8.96 -3.05
C TRP A 78 -38.99 -7.57 -3.72
N PHE A 79 -38.27 -6.61 -3.15
CA PHE A 79 -38.14 -5.26 -3.74
C PHE A 79 -36.74 -5.05 -4.33
N LEU A 80 -36.68 -4.62 -5.59
CA LEU A 80 -35.48 -4.10 -6.22
C LEU A 80 -35.18 -2.74 -5.59
N TYR A 81 -34.01 -2.59 -4.98
CA TYR A 81 -33.57 -1.26 -4.55
C TYR A 81 -32.29 -0.87 -5.28
N VAL A 82 -32.31 0.36 -5.81
CA VAL A 82 -31.14 0.99 -6.42
C VAL A 82 -30.36 1.67 -5.31
N LYS A 83 -29.13 1.22 -5.05
CA LYS A 83 -28.21 1.98 -4.22
C LYS A 83 -27.71 3.18 -5.02
N TRP A 84 -28.21 4.37 -4.65
CA TRP A 84 -27.70 5.61 -5.22
C TRP A 84 -26.25 5.84 -4.79
N PRO A 85 -25.40 6.38 -5.68
CA PRO A 85 -24.07 6.80 -5.29
C PRO A 85 -24.17 7.87 -4.21
N THR A 86 -23.40 7.70 -3.14
CA THR A 86 -23.39 8.60 -1.98
C THR A 86 -22.09 9.37 -1.94
N TYR A 87 -22.15 10.66 -1.64
CA TYR A 87 -20.99 11.45 -1.30
C TYR A 87 -20.62 11.20 0.15
N LEU A 88 -19.31 11.15 0.42
CA LEU A 88 -18.74 11.09 1.75
C LEU A 88 -17.80 12.28 1.89
N GLN A 89 -18.01 13.10 2.92
CA GLN A 89 -17.01 14.04 3.43
C GLN A 89 -16.47 13.46 4.72
N GLY A 90 -15.19 13.13 4.76
CA GLY A 90 -14.60 12.48 5.91
C GLY A 90 -13.18 12.91 6.18
N LYS A 91 -12.80 12.82 7.44
CA LYS A 91 -11.41 12.85 7.90
C LYS A 91 -10.93 11.43 8.14
N ARG A 92 -9.75 11.10 7.62
CA ARG A 92 -9.12 9.78 7.78
C ARG A 92 -7.71 9.91 8.32
N ARG A 93 -7.22 8.88 8.99
CA ARG A 93 -5.80 8.82 9.39
C ARG A 93 -4.95 8.36 8.22
N ALA A 94 -3.71 8.86 8.16
CA ALA A 94 -2.77 8.36 7.18
C ALA A 94 -2.41 6.91 7.48
N CYS A 95 -2.26 6.10 6.44
CA CYS A 95 -1.92 4.69 6.54
C CYS A 95 -1.06 4.29 5.35
N PHE A 96 0.01 3.54 5.61
CA PHE A 96 0.85 2.96 4.58
C PHE A 96 1.11 1.49 4.91
N GLU A 97 0.79 0.63 3.96
CA GLU A 97 0.95 -0.82 4.03
C GLU A 97 1.89 -1.27 2.92
N PHE A 98 2.91 -2.03 3.27
CA PHE A 98 3.94 -2.49 2.35
C PHE A 98 4.49 -3.85 2.75
N LEU A 99 5.13 -4.53 1.78
CA LEU A 99 5.75 -5.83 1.93
C LEU A 99 7.27 -5.70 1.85
N ILE A 100 7.98 -6.40 2.73
CA ILE A 100 9.42 -6.59 2.70
C ILE A 100 9.70 -8.08 2.44
N PRO A 101 10.24 -8.47 1.29
CA PRO A 101 10.71 -9.83 1.03
C PRO A 101 12.08 -10.08 1.66
N HIS A 102 12.34 -11.32 2.04
CA HIS A 102 13.61 -11.80 2.61
C HIS A 102 14.21 -10.89 3.71
N PRO A 103 13.43 -10.49 4.72
CA PRO A 103 13.90 -9.54 5.73
C PRO A 103 15.01 -10.10 6.61
N ASN A 104 15.11 -11.44 6.73
CA ASN A 104 16.10 -12.10 7.58
C ASN A 104 17.44 -12.38 6.89
N HIS A 105 17.51 -12.22 5.57
CA HIS A 105 18.71 -12.52 4.78
C HIS A 105 19.69 -11.34 4.69
N ASP A 106 19.27 -10.15 5.12
CA ASP A 106 20.06 -8.93 5.03
C ASP A 106 19.99 -8.13 6.34
N GLU A 107 21.15 -7.85 6.93
CA GLU A 107 21.28 -7.05 8.16
C GLU A 107 20.77 -5.61 7.98
N LYS A 108 20.85 -5.05 6.77
CA LYS A 108 20.28 -3.71 6.48
C LYS A 108 18.76 -3.73 6.58
N ARG A 109 18.10 -4.76 6.05
CA ARG A 109 16.64 -4.94 6.16
C ARG A 109 16.18 -5.19 7.59
N LYS A 110 16.97 -5.92 8.39
CA LYS A 110 16.71 -6.08 9.84
C LYS A 110 16.78 -4.74 10.56
N ARG A 111 17.88 -3.98 10.38
CA ARG A 111 18.03 -2.63 10.96
C ARG A 111 16.91 -1.69 10.54
N PHE A 112 16.47 -1.76 9.28
CA PHE A 112 15.33 -1.00 8.78
C PHE A 112 14.02 -1.37 9.50
N LEU A 113 13.73 -2.67 9.63
CA LEU A 113 12.54 -3.15 10.32
C LEU A 113 12.55 -2.77 11.81
N GLU A 114 13.69 -2.93 12.49
CA GLU A 114 13.90 -2.47 13.86
C GLU A 114 13.66 -0.97 13.97
N SER A 115 14.21 -0.18 13.05
CA SER A 115 14.02 1.27 13.01
C SER A 115 12.55 1.67 12.82
N ILE A 116 11.78 0.90 12.04
CA ILE A 116 10.32 1.09 11.91
C ILE A 116 9.62 0.77 13.24
N ILE A 117 9.91 -0.38 13.85
CA ILE A 117 9.27 -0.85 15.09
C ILE A 117 9.60 0.08 16.25
N GLU A 118 10.84 0.51 16.37
CA GLU A 118 11.34 1.32 17.48
C GLU A 118 11.13 2.82 17.27
N ASN A 119 10.74 3.25 16.05
CA ASN A 119 10.63 4.64 15.65
C ASN A 119 10.16 5.57 16.77
N ARG A 120 11.11 6.28 17.39
CA ARG A 120 10.85 7.34 18.36
C ARG A 120 10.91 8.67 17.64
N LYS A 121 9.93 8.98 16.78
CA LYS A 121 9.83 10.34 16.28
C LYS A 121 9.47 11.27 17.45
N SER A 122 10.53 11.90 17.97
CA SER A 122 10.64 13.20 18.64
C SER A 122 9.54 13.61 19.62
N SER A 123 9.92 13.78 20.90
CA SER A 123 9.45 14.73 21.95
C SER A 123 7.95 14.99 22.21
N SER A 124 7.05 14.85 21.25
CA SER A 124 5.61 15.05 21.34
C SER A 124 4.92 13.75 20.94
N ALA A 125 4.21 13.14 21.89
CA ALA A 125 3.47 11.90 21.68
C ALA A 125 2.44 11.98 20.52
N GLU A 126 2.09 13.19 20.08
CA GLU A 126 1.08 13.45 19.04
C GLU A 126 1.55 13.11 17.62
N HIS A 127 2.86 13.11 17.35
CA HIS A 127 3.43 12.80 16.03
C HIS A 127 3.96 11.36 15.91
N SER A 128 3.57 10.50 16.86
CA SER A 128 3.94 9.09 16.83
C SER A 128 3.06 8.28 15.86
N TYR A 129 3.67 7.40 15.08
CA TYR A 129 2.97 6.51 14.15
C TYR A 129 2.80 5.14 14.78
N GLY A 130 1.58 4.59 14.75
CA GLY A 130 1.32 3.23 15.18
C GLY A 130 1.84 2.21 14.16
N VAL A 131 2.54 1.18 14.63
CA VAL A 131 3.16 0.17 13.76
C VAL A 131 2.62 -1.21 14.09
N ALA A 132 2.18 -1.93 13.06
CA ALA A 132 1.83 -3.35 13.14
C ALA A 132 2.59 -4.12 12.07
N VAL A 133 3.23 -5.22 12.46
CA VAL A 133 4.09 -6.05 11.62
C VAL A 133 3.53 -7.46 11.63
N ARG A 134 3.40 -8.08 10.47
CA ARG A 134 3.02 -9.48 10.34
C ARG A 134 4.13 -10.22 9.62
N TYR A 135 4.73 -11.18 10.32
CA TYR A 135 5.65 -12.13 9.72
C TYR A 135 4.81 -13.17 8.98
N SER A 136 5.05 -13.37 7.69
CA SER A 136 4.26 -14.28 6.85
C SER A 136 5.17 -15.34 6.25
N PRO A 137 4.73 -16.60 6.27
CA PRO A 137 4.19 -17.15 5.03
C PRO A 137 2.77 -17.71 5.21
N PRO A 138 2.04 -17.98 4.13
CA PRO A 138 1.29 -17.04 3.30
C PRO A 138 0.00 -16.49 3.94
N ASP A 139 -0.48 -17.02 5.07
CA ASP A 139 -1.74 -16.58 5.71
C ASP A 139 -1.76 -16.74 7.25
N GLN A 140 -0.78 -17.39 7.86
CA GLN A 140 -0.73 -17.61 9.31
C GLN A 140 0.52 -16.97 9.88
N GLY A 141 0.44 -15.66 10.07
CA GLY A 141 1.53 -14.87 10.58
C GLY A 141 1.28 -14.42 12.01
N GLN A 142 2.32 -14.47 12.84
CA GLN A 142 2.28 -13.76 14.11
C GLN A 142 2.30 -12.25 13.83
N ILE A 143 1.36 -11.55 14.47
CA ILE A 143 1.29 -10.10 14.38
C ILE A 143 1.97 -9.53 15.62
N PHE A 144 2.96 -8.69 15.38
CA PHE A 144 3.66 -7.91 16.38
C PHE A 144 3.31 -6.45 16.18
N TYR A 145 3.45 -5.68 17.24
CA TYR A 145 3.30 -4.24 17.17
C TYR A 145 4.32 -3.58 18.09
N SER A 146 4.64 -2.33 17.77
CA SER A 146 5.53 -1.56 18.62
C SER A 146 4.87 -1.30 19.96
N LEU A 147 5.49 -1.75 21.06
CA LEU A 147 5.03 -1.41 22.41
C LEU A 147 5.19 0.08 22.71
N LEU A 148 6.21 0.71 22.12
CA LEU A 148 6.44 2.15 22.23
C LEU A 148 5.41 2.93 21.42
N ASN A 149 5.00 2.39 20.27
CA ASN A 149 4.06 3.02 19.37
C ASN A 149 2.93 2.06 18.95
N PRO A 150 2.01 1.73 19.87
CA PRO A 150 0.96 0.78 19.56
C PRO A 150 0.02 1.34 18.48
N PRO A 151 -0.47 0.49 17.57
CA PRO A 151 -1.45 0.89 16.57
C PRO A 151 -2.73 1.39 17.24
N PRO A 152 -3.47 2.33 16.62
CA PRO A 152 -4.75 2.78 17.15
C PRO A 152 -5.72 1.61 17.33
N THR A 153 -6.28 1.46 18.53
CA THR A 153 -7.21 0.36 18.86
C THR A 153 -8.44 0.34 17.96
N GLN A 154 -9.12 -0.80 17.83
CA GLN A 154 -10.35 -0.94 17.03
C GLN A 154 -11.52 -0.07 17.54
N GLY A 155 -11.45 0.40 18.79
CA GLY A 155 -12.37 1.38 19.33
C GLY A 155 -12.18 2.77 18.75
N LYS A 156 -10.97 3.12 18.29
CA LYS A 156 -10.68 4.42 17.69
C LYS A 156 -11.04 4.41 16.20
N PRO A 157 -11.68 5.47 15.69
CA PRO A 157 -12.11 5.51 14.29
C PRO A 157 -10.94 5.78 13.35
N PHE A 158 -10.81 5.01 12.28
CA PHE A 158 -9.86 5.25 11.19
C PHE A 158 -10.33 6.39 10.28
N GLU A 159 -11.63 6.41 10.00
CA GLU A 159 -12.29 7.40 9.17
C GLU A 159 -13.60 7.82 9.84
N VAL A 160 -13.79 9.12 9.99
CA VAL A 160 -14.99 9.75 10.54
C VAL A 160 -15.51 10.73 9.50
N GLY A 161 -16.81 10.74 9.26
CA GLY A 161 -17.38 11.67 8.30
C GLY A 161 -18.88 11.58 8.17
N ALA A 162 -19.41 12.39 7.27
CA ALA A 162 -20.81 12.45 6.93
C ALA A 162 -21.06 11.86 5.54
N GLN A 163 -22.16 11.11 5.39
CA GLN A 163 -22.61 10.56 4.12
C GLN A 163 -23.93 11.22 3.68
N SER A 164 -24.05 11.53 2.39
CA SER A 164 -25.26 12.10 1.80
C SER A 164 -25.42 11.67 0.33
N ALA A 165 -26.66 11.49 -0.13
CA ALA A 165 -26.94 11.30 -1.56
C ALA A 165 -26.68 12.58 -2.38
N LEU A 166 -26.76 13.75 -1.73
CA LEU A 166 -26.50 15.06 -2.33
C LEU A 166 -25.33 15.72 -1.60
N GLU A 167 -24.27 16.04 -2.34
CA GLU A 167 -23.07 16.68 -1.80
C GLU A 167 -23.36 17.97 -1.01
N PRO A 168 -24.25 18.89 -1.45
CA PRO A 168 -24.53 20.13 -0.70
C PRO A 168 -25.16 19.92 0.68
N LEU A 169 -25.70 18.72 0.95
CA LEU A 169 -26.28 18.40 2.25
C LEU A 169 -25.26 17.88 3.25
N LEU A 170 -24.04 17.56 2.84
CA LEU A 170 -22.99 17.01 3.71
C LEU A 170 -22.71 17.90 4.94
N PRO A 171 -22.57 19.24 4.82
CA PRO A 171 -22.28 20.10 5.98
C PRO A 171 -23.37 20.08 7.07
N PHE A 172 -24.59 19.65 6.74
CA PHE A 172 -25.71 19.58 7.68
C PHE A 172 -25.89 18.19 8.31
N LYS A 173 -25.12 17.20 7.87
CA LYS A 173 -25.17 15.83 8.41
C LYS A 173 -24.16 15.69 9.54
N ARG A 174 -24.52 14.89 10.54
CA ARG A 174 -23.61 14.57 11.65
C ARG A 174 -22.55 13.57 11.20
N ASP A 175 -21.32 13.82 11.62
CA ASP A 175 -20.22 12.87 11.49
C ASP A 175 -20.54 11.56 12.22
N LYS A 176 -20.14 10.46 11.57
CA LYS A 176 -20.21 9.09 12.11
C LYS A 176 -18.90 8.38 11.83
N VAL A 177 -18.63 7.33 12.60
CA VAL A 177 -17.51 6.43 12.30
C VAL A 177 -17.84 5.68 11.01
N ILE A 178 -17.11 5.97 9.93
CA ILE A 178 -17.24 5.31 8.63
C ILE A 178 -16.45 4.01 8.65
N LYS A 179 -15.22 4.07 9.15
CA LYS A 179 -14.32 2.94 9.27
C LYS A 179 -13.64 2.96 10.63
N ARG A 180 -13.65 1.83 11.33
CA ARG A 180 -12.91 1.66 12.58
C ARG A 180 -11.43 1.41 12.28
N GLY A 181 -10.57 1.78 13.23
CA GLY A 181 -9.17 1.39 13.22
C GLY A 181 -9.04 -0.12 13.15
N TYR A 182 -7.94 -0.58 12.55
CA TYR A 182 -7.67 -2.01 12.44
C TYR A 182 -7.17 -2.61 13.77
N GLY A 183 -6.75 -1.77 14.73
CA GLY A 183 -6.15 -2.24 15.98
C GLY A 183 -4.82 -2.93 15.74
N GLU A 184 -4.58 -4.00 16.47
CA GLU A 184 -3.40 -4.86 16.32
C GLU A 184 -3.49 -5.79 15.10
N ARG A 185 -4.53 -5.70 14.26
CA ARG A 185 -4.61 -6.52 13.04
C ARG A 185 -3.67 -5.97 11.99
N CYS A 186 -2.98 -6.82 11.24
CA CYS A 186 -2.32 -6.47 9.98
C CYS A 186 -2.81 -7.47 8.91
N ASN A 187 -3.17 -6.98 7.73
CA ASN A 187 -3.76 -7.82 6.68
C ASN A 187 -2.76 -8.90 6.25
N SER A 188 -3.25 -10.04 5.77
CA SER A 188 -2.44 -11.07 5.10
C SER A 188 -2.19 -10.69 3.65
N LEU A 189 -1.25 -11.39 2.99
CA LEU A 189 -0.99 -11.19 1.57
C LEU A 189 -2.25 -11.41 0.73
N THR A 190 -3.06 -12.43 1.06
CA THR A 190 -4.35 -12.75 0.42
C THR A 190 -5.29 -11.56 0.29
N PHE A 191 -5.27 -10.62 1.25
CA PHE A 191 -6.11 -9.42 1.19
C PHE A 191 -5.77 -8.49 0.02
N TYR A 192 -4.50 -8.47 -0.40
CA TYR A 192 -4.02 -7.63 -1.50
C TYR A 192 -4.05 -8.34 -2.85
N MET A 193 -4.36 -9.64 -2.85
CA MET A 193 -4.39 -10.49 -4.04
C MET A 193 -5.80 -10.57 -4.61
N ARG A 194 -5.92 -10.47 -5.93
CA ARG A 194 -7.19 -10.70 -6.63
C ARG A 194 -7.66 -12.12 -6.39
N GLU A 195 -8.98 -12.26 -6.24
CA GLU A 195 -9.62 -13.54 -5.95
C GLU A 195 -9.14 -14.18 -4.64
N PHE A 196 -8.43 -13.41 -3.79
CA PHE A 196 -7.85 -13.86 -2.53
C PHE A 196 -6.91 -15.07 -2.69
N ASP A 197 -6.24 -15.18 -3.85
CA ASP A 197 -5.42 -16.34 -4.22
C ASP A 197 -3.92 -15.97 -4.29
N PRO A 198 -3.12 -16.32 -3.27
CA PRO A 198 -1.69 -15.99 -3.24
C PRO A 198 -0.88 -16.88 -4.20
N SER A 199 -1.44 -18.01 -4.67
CA SER A 199 -0.75 -18.90 -5.62
C SER A 199 -0.52 -18.25 -6.98
N ARG A 200 -1.16 -17.10 -7.24
CA ARG A 200 -0.94 -16.28 -8.43
C ARG A 200 0.41 -15.57 -8.46
N VAL A 201 1.11 -15.51 -7.33
CA VAL A 201 2.51 -15.07 -7.22
C VAL A 201 3.27 -16.06 -6.34
N PRO A 202 3.64 -17.24 -6.89
CA PRO A 202 4.27 -18.31 -6.12
C PRO A 202 5.52 -17.86 -5.36
N LEU A 203 6.28 -16.91 -5.94
CA LEU A 203 7.48 -16.36 -5.31
C LEU A 203 7.20 -15.75 -3.93
N LEU A 204 6.15 -14.93 -3.80
CA LEU A 204 5.77 -14.34 -2.52
C LEU A 204 5.18 -15.36 -1.55
N GLN A 205 4.50 -16.38 -2.07
CA GLN A 205 3.90 -17.43 -1.24
C GLN A 205 4.96 -18.34 -0.60
N LYS A 206 6.05 -18.62 -1.33
CA LYS A 206 7.13 -19.54 -0.93
C LYS A 206 8.27 -18.87 -0.19
N SER A 207 8.29 -17.54 -0.12
CA SER A 207 9.38 -16.77 0.47
C SER A 207 9.00 -16.18 1.80
N ASP A 208 9.99 -15.99 2.67
CA ASP A 208 9.81 -15.26 3.91
C ASP A 208 9.50 -13.80 3.58
N THR A 209 8.35 -13.32 4.05
CA THR A 209 7.90 -11.96 3.80
C THR A 209 7.37 -11.32 5.07
N ILE A 210 7.54 -10.01 5.21
CA ILE A 210 6.96 -9.24 6.30
C ILE A 210 6.05 -8.17 5.73
N LEU A 211 4.80 -8.17 6.22
CA LEU A 211 3.83 -7.12 5.95
C LEU A 211 3.89 -6.09 7.07
N VAL A 212 4.14 -4.84 6.72
CA VAL A 212 4.21 -3.72 7.66
C VAL A 212 3.06 -2.78 7.39
N ARG A 213 2.33 -2.41 8.44
CA ARG A 213 1.43 -1.26 8.44
C ARG A 213 1.95 -0.19 9.36
N ILE A 214 1.99 1.03 8.85
CA ILE A 214 2.22 2.25 9.61
C ILE A 214 0.95 3.10 9.52
N GLU A 215 0.44 3.56 10.65
CA GLU A 215 -0.77 4.36 10.74
C GLU A 215 -0.53 5.62 11.59
N ALA A 216 -0.90 6.79 11.10
CA ALA A 216 -0.87 8.01 11.90
C ALA A 216 -1.89 7.92 13.04
N LYS A 217 -1.57 8.52 14.20
CA LYS A 217 -2.51 8.57 15.34
C LYS A 217 -3.48 9.77 15.28
N HIS A 218 -3.23 10.71 14.37
CA HIS A 218 -4.05 11.91 14.11
C HIS A 218 -4.70 11.84 12.72
N PHE A 219 -5.66 12.74 12.46
CA PHE A 219 -6.38 12.86 11.18
C PHE A 219 -5.72 13.86 10.20
N GLY A 220 -4.49 14.30 10.51
CA GLY A 220 -3.75 15.21 9.63
C GLY A 220 -3.28 14.52 8.36
N GLU A 221 -2.85 15.32 7.40
CA GLU A 221 -2.19 14.81 6.20
C GLU A 221 -0.74 14.41 6.50
N GLU A 222 -0.34 13.20 6.09
CA GLU A 222 1.01 12.68 6.29
C GLU A 222 1.44 11.83 5.09
N GLN A 223 2.65 12.09 4.59
CA GLN A 223 3.29 11.27 3.55
C GLN A 223 4.10 10.15 4.19
N LEU A 224 3.41 9.09 4.62
CA LEU A 224 4.06 7.98 5.34
C LEU A 224 5.08 7.21 4.49
N ASP A 225 4.94 7.18 3.16
CA ASP A 225 5.94 6.64 2.25
C ASP A 225 7.25 7.43 2.27
N ARG A 226 7.19 8.76 2.35
CA ARG A 226 8.39 9.60 2.53
C ARG A 226 9.09 9.27 3.84
N PHE A 227 8.32 9.10 4.91
CA PHE A 227 8.85 8.73 6.21
C PHE A 227 9.56 7.37 6.15
N VAL A 228 8.92 6.35 5.55
CA VAL A 228 9.51 5.02 5.39
C VAL A 228 10.75 5.05 4.50
N PHE A 229 10.74 5.86 3.44
CA PHE A 229 11.91 6.03 2.59
C PHE A 229 13.12 6.56 3.37
N HIS A 230 12.93 7.60 4.21
CA HIS A 230 14.02 8.11 5.05
C HIS A 230 14.53 7.07 6.05
N LEU A 231 13.64 6.27 6.68
CA LEU A 231 14.09 5.16 7.51
C LEU A 231 14.92 4.14 6.73
N GLY A 232 14.56 3.88 5.47
CA GLY A 232 15.33 3.00 4.59
C GLY A 232 16.73 3.56 4.31
N GLN A 233 16.83 4.87 4.08
CA GLN A 233 18.13 5.55 3.92
C GLN A 233 18.96 5.49 5.20
N ASP A 234 18.36 5.75 6.36
CA ASP A 234 19.05 5.72 7.66
C ASP A 234 19.54 4.30 8.01
N ALA A 235 18.89 3.27 7.48
CA ALA A 235 19.29 1.86 7.61
C ALA A 235 20.27 1.39 6.52
N ASP A 236 20.75 2.30 5.66
CA ASP A 236 21.65 2.04 4.53
C ASP A 236 21.09 1.04 3.51
N LEU A 237 19.77 1.01 3.27
CA LEU A 237 19.19 0.17 2.22
C LEU A 237 19.69 0.60 0.84
N ASP A 238 20.31 -0.33 0.13
CA ASP A 238 20.80 -0.10 -1.23
C ASP A 238 19.65 -0.15 -2.24
N VAL A 239 19.89 0.45 -3.41
CA VAL A 239 19.08 0.17 -4.59
C VAL A 239 19.47 -1.21 -5.11
N GLU A 240 18.67 -2.21 -4.80
CA GLU A 240 18.87 -3.61 -5.21
C GLU A 240 18.32 -3.84 -6.62
N TRP A 241 17.16 -3.26 -6.93
CA TRP A 241 16.47 -3.45 -8.20
C TRP A 241 16.51 -2.16 -9.00
N VAL A 242 17.57 -2.01 -9.79
CA VAL A 242 17.70 -0.88 -10.71
C VAL A 242 16.52 -0.93 -11.69
N GLU A 243 15.75 0.17 -11.76
CA GLU A 243 14.48 0.25 -12.48
C GLU A 243 14.59 -0.22 -13.94
N SER A 244 15.69 0.10 -14.63
CA SER A 244 15.92 -0.33 -16.02
C SER A 244 16.07 -1.83 -16.16
N HIS A 245 16.87 -2.48 -15.31
CA HIS A 245 17.11 -3.92 -15.40
C HIS A 245 15.87 -4.73 -14.99
N ALA A 246 15.25 -4.35 -13.86
CA ALA A 246 14.00 -4.96 -13.41
C ALA A 246 12.90 -4.87 -14.47
N ARG A 247 12.76 -3.70 -15.11
CA ARG A 247 11.81 -3.51 -16.22
C ARG A 247 12.14 -4.39 -17.42
N GLU A 248 13.40 -4.48 -17.82
CA GLU A 248 13.81 -5.32 -18.95
C GLU A 248 13.53 -6.80 -18.68
N ALA A 249 13.91 -7.29 -17.49
CA ALA A 249 13.61 -8.65 -17.05
C ALA A 249 12.08 -8.93 -17.07
N ALA A 250 11.28 -7.99 -16.58
CA ALA A 250 9.82 -8.10 -16.64
C ALA A 250 9.30 -8.12 -18.08
N LEU A 251 9.80 -7.28 -18.98
CA LEU A 251 9.38 -7.26 -20.38
C LEU A 251 9.73 -8.57 -21.10
N LEU A 252 10.91 -9.13 -20.84
CA LEU A 252 11.32 -10.43 -21.37
C LEU A 252 10.39 -11.55 -20.88
N GLU A 253 10.03 -11.54 -19.59
CA GLU A 253 9.09 -12.53 -19.04
C GLU A 253 7.68 -12.39 -19.63
N LEU A 254 7.21 -11.16 -19.87
CA LEU A 254 5.93 -10.95 -20.53
C LEU A 254 5.90 -11.54 -21.94
N GLU A 255 7.02 -11.43 -22.68
CA GLU A 255 7.16 -12.02 -24.01
C GLU A 255 7.27 -13.54 -23.97
N SER A 256 8.03 -14.10 -23.03
CA SER A 256 8.13 -15.55 -22.85
C SER A 256 6.76 -16.17 -22.56
N CYS A 257 5.91 -15.46 -21.82
CA CYS A 257 4.55 -15.87 -21.47
C CYS A 257 3.49 -15.55 -22.55
N GLY A 258 3.86 -14.90 -23.66
CA GLY A 258 2.91 -14.48 -24.69
C GLY A 258 1.89 -13.43 -24.22
N LEU A 259 2.22 -12.65 -23.19
CA LEU A 259 1.35 -11.60 -22.67
C LEU A 259 1.51 -10.30 -23.47
N PRO A 260 0.42 -9.56 -23.70
CA PRO A 260 0.47 -8.34 -24.50
C PRO A 260 1.32 -7.26 -23.82
N ARG A 261 2.24 -6.68 -24.60
CA ARG A 261 3.01 -5.48 -24.23
C ARG A 261 2.25 -4.18 -24.55
N ASP A 262 1.09 -4.29 -25.19
CA ASP A 262 0.29 -3.15 -25.64
C ASP A 262 -0.07 -2.24 -24.47
N GLY A 263 0.28 -0.95 -24.58
CA GLY A 263 0.08 0.05 -23.54
C GLY A 263 1.28 0.27 -22.60
N LEU A 264 2.29 -0.61 -22.62
CA LEU A 264 3.57 -0.40 -21.92
C LEU A 264 4.47 0.52 -22.76
N ARG A 265 4.22 1.83 -22.72
CA ARG A 265 5.00 2.81 -23.49
C ARG A 265 6.51 2.71 -23.16
N PRO A 266 7.42 2.81 -24.14
CA PRO A 266 8.84 2.97 -23.88
C PRO A 266 9.11 4.24 -23.05
N PHE A 267 10.12 4.16 -22.20
CA PHE A 267 10.41 5.15 -21.15
C PHE A 267 10.73 6.54 -21.73
N ALA A 268 10.16 7.60 -21.15
CA ALA A 268 10.79 8.91 -21.14
C ALA A 268 11.56 9.02 -19.81
N LEU A 269 12.88 9.17 -19.87
CA LEU A 269 13.78 9.23 -18.71
C LEU A 269 13.26 10.18 -17.62
N SER A 270 12.57 9.64 -16.60
CA SER A 270 11.98 10.44 -15.52
C SER A 270 12.78 10.45 -14.22
N VAL A 271 13.93 9.76 -14.17
CA VAL A 271 14.84 9.80 -13.03
C VAL A 271 16.14 10.45 -13.48
N PRO A 272 16.43 11.69 -13.04
CA PRO A 272 17.72 12.31 -13.31
C PRO A 272 18.83 11.45 -12.72
N ASP A 273 19.89 11.21 -13.49
CA ASP A 273 21.09 10.41 -13.14
C ASP A 273 21.82 10.85 -11.84
N ARG A 274 21.37 11.90 -11.17
CA ARG A 274 22.02 12.49 -9.98
C ARG A 274 21.83 11.71 -8.68
N TYR A 275 21.28 10.49 -8.73
CA TYR A 275 21.06 9.66 -7.53
C TYR A 275 21.67 8.24 -7.66
N ARG A 276 22.57 8.03 -8.63
CA ARG A 276 23.47 6.88 -8.66
C ARG A 276 24.66 7.08 -7.72
#